data_AF-A0A1R3V623-F1
#
_entry.id   AF-A0A1R3V623-F1
#
_cell.length_a   1.000
_cell.length_b   1.000
_cell.length_c   1.000
_cell.angle_alpha   90.00
_cell.angle_beta   90.00
_cell.angle_gamma   90.00
#
_symmetry.space_group_name_H-M   'P 1'
#
loop_
_entity.id
_entity.type
_entity.pdbx_description
1 polymer ?
#
loop_
_entity_poly.entity_id
_entity_poly.type
_entity_poly.pdbx_seq_one_letter_code
_entity_poly.pdbx_strand_id
1 'polypeptide(L)'
;MVDRVFDRSNALYVKKIPRKGRGLFANIPFKAGDLIERAPTWEFDERQANLIDLTGILEYYFVRGGRDPKGKATARYVVFGLASLVNHSLNPNAKTVWADEDSGAWASIVAIDDIKVGDEITQTYTNLSDYPKTINFVE
;
A
#
# COMPACT_ATOMS: atom_id res chain seq x y z
N MET A 1 10.27 -27.89 -5.94
CA MET A 1 10.49 -26.55 -5.38
C MET A 1 9.20 -25.78 -5.66
N VAL A 2 8.27 -25.78 -4.70
CA VAL A 2 6.94 -25.18 -4.92
C VAL A 2 7.08 -23.73 -4.50
N ASP A 3 7.09 -22.82 -5.48
CA ASP A 3 6.85 -21.40 -5.25
C ASP A 3 5.48 -21.30 -4.57
N ARG A 4 5.49 -21.21 -3.24
CA ARG A 4 4.26 -21.11 -2.45
C ARG A 4 3.68 -19.73 -2.69
N VAL A 5 2.80 -19.65 -3.67
CA VAL A 5 1.83 -18.58 -3.82
C VAL A 5 1.05 -18.52 -2.50
N PHE A 6 1.26 -17.45 -1.73
CA PHE A 6 0.48 -17.17 -0.53
C PHE A 6 -0.85 -16.57 -1.00
N ASP A 7 -1.80 -17.45 -1.27
CA ASP A 7 -3.10 -17.09 -1.78
C ASP A 7 -4.09 -16.85 -0.63
N ARG A 8 -4.65 -15.64 -0.51
CA ARG A 8 -5.81 -15.35 0.35
C ARG A 8 -7.11 -15.22 -0.46
N SER A 9 -7.04 -15.13 -1.78
CA SER A 9 -8.15 -15.20 -2.73
C SER A 9 -7.56 -15.40 -4.14
N ASN A 10 -8.14 -16.30 -4.95
CA ASN A 10 -7.70 -16.61 -6.32
C ASN A 10 -7.50 -15.38 -7.24
N ALA A 11 -7.85 -14.17 -6.80
CA ALA A 11 -7.72 -12.90 -7.50
C ALA A 11 -6.34 -12.21 -7.35
N LEU A 12 -5.55 -12.53 -6.33
CA LEU A 12 -4.31 -11.81 -6.00
C LEU A 12 -3.17 -12.75 -5.64
N TYR A 13 -1.94 -12.38 -5.99
CA TYR A 13 -0.76 -13.09 -5.51
C TYR A 13 0.40 -12.14 -5.19
N VAL A 14 1.31 -12.61 -4.34
CA VAL A 14 2.52 -11.88 -3.95
C VAL A 14 3.72 -12.48 -4.67
N LYS A 15 4.56 -11.62 -5.25
CA LYS A 15 5.81 -12.02 -5.90
C LYS A 15 6.96 -11.15 -5.40
N LYS A 16 8.17 -11.72 -5.33
CA LYS A 16 9.39 -10.96 -5.07
C LYS A 16 9.84 -10.24 -6.35
N ILE A 17 10.07 -8.94 -6.25
CA ILE A 17 10.58 -8.10 -7.33
C ILE A 17 12.01 -7.70 -6.98
N PRO A 18 12.99 -7.88 -7.89
CA PRO A 18 14.34 -7.40 -7.69
C PRO A 18 14.33 -5.92 -7.28
N ARG A 19 15.04 -5.58 -6.20
CA ARG A 19 15.20 -4.22 -5.66
C ARG A 19 13.95 -3.56 -5.04
N LYS A 20 12.71 -4.03 -5.30
CA LYS A 20 11.50 -3.55 -4.60
C LYS A 20 11.08 -4.40 -3.40
N GLY A 21 11.56 -5.65 -3.31
CA GLY A 21 11.13 -6.56 -2.25
C GLY A 21 9.87 -7.33 -2.67
N ARG A 22 8.76 -7.18 -1.94
CA ARG A 22 7.48 -7.84 -2.28
C ARG A 22 6.64 -6.90 -3.13
N GLY A 23 5.86 -7.44 -4.05
CA GLY A 23 4.82 -6.71 -4.76
C GLY A 23 3.54 -7.53 -4.84
N LEU A 24 2.41 -6.84 -4.88
CA LEU A 24 1.08 -7.42 -5.09
C LEU A 24 0.75 -7.43 -6.59
N PHE A 25 0.22 -8.55 -7.08
CA PHE A 25 -0.09 -8.76 -8.49
C PHE A 25 -1.51 -9.30 -8.66
N ALA A 26 -2.10 -8.95 -9.80
CA ALA A 26 -3.43 -9.43 -10.19
C ALA A 26 -3.37 -10.85 -10.77
N ASN A 27 -4.23 -11.74 -10.28
CA ASN A 27 -4.42 -13.10 -10.81
C ASN A 27 -5.70 -13.25 -11.64
N ILE A 28 -6.56 -12.23 -11.60
CA ILE A 28 -7.74 -12.05 -12.47
C ILE A 28 -7.69 -10.64 -13.08
N PRO A 29 -8.39 -10.36 -14.18
CA PRO A 29 -8.53 -8.98 -14.64
C PRO A 29 -9.40 -8.17 -13.68
N PHE A 30 -9.06 -6.89 -13.49
CA PHE A 30 -9.87 -5.88 -12.82
C PHE A 30 -10.22 -4.75 -13.80
N LYS A 31 -11.39 -4.16 -13.64
CA LYS A 31 -11.83 -2.94 -14.34
C LYS A 31 -11.58 -1.71 -13.49
N ALA A 32 -11.40 -0.57 -14.15
CA ALA A 32 -11.36 0.71 -13.45
C ALA A 32 -12.59 0.87 -12.52
N GLY A 33 -12.34 1.16 -11.24
CA GLY A 33 -13.36 1.25 -10.20
C GLY A 33 -13.54 -0.03 -9.35
N ASP A 34 -12.99 -1.17 -9.76
CA ASP A 34 -13.10 -2.41 -8.99
C ASP A 34 -12.36 -2.32 -7.66
N LEU A 35 -12.97 -2.91 -6.63
CA LEU A 35 -12.31 -3.15 -5.35
C LEU A 35 -11.34 -4.31 -5.48
N ILE A 36 -10.06 -4.05 -5.24
CA ILE A 36 -8.99 -5.04 -5.35
C ILE A 36 -8.79 -5.75 -4.01
N GLU A 37 -8.59 -5.00 -2.94
CA GLU A 37 -8.34 -5.50 -1.59
C GLU A 37 -8.87 -4.49 -0.57
N ARG A 38 -9.36 -4.99 0.56
CA ARG A 38 -9.82 -4.17 1.68
C ARG A 38 -9.19 -4.67 2.98
N ALA A 39 -8.54 -3.77 3.71
CA ALA A 39 -7.78 -4.12 4.90
C ALA A 39 -8.13 -3.23 6.11
N PRO A 40 -8.21 -3.80 7.32
CA PRO A 40 -8.28 -3.01 8.53
C PRO A 40 -6.92 -2.34 8.76
N THR A 41 -6.92 -1.32 9.61
CA THR A 41 -5.70 -0.56 9.89
C THR A 41 -5.50 -0.31 11.38
N TRP A 42 -4.28 0.09 11.74
CA TRP A 42 -3.95 0.57 13.08
C TRP A 42 -3.34 1.96 13.00
N GLU A 43 -4.03 2.94 13.58
CA GLU A 43 -3.61 4.35 13.62
C GLU A 43 -2.49 4.57 14.64
N PHE A 44 -1.56 5.46 14.32
CA PHE A 44 -0.53 5.92 15.25
C PHE A 44 -0.20 7.40 15.07
N ASP A 45 0.24 8.02 16.17
CA ASP A 45 0.52 9.45 16.22
C ASP A 45 1.96 9.82 15.79
N GLU A 46 2.26 11.12 15.80
CA GLU A 46 3.59 11.65 15.45
C GLU A 46 4.71 11.15 16.39
N ARG A 47 4.41 10.89 17.67
CA ARG A 47 5.43 10.40 18.62
C ARG A 47 5.81 8.97 18.26
N GLN A 48 4.83 8.15 17.93
CA GLN A 48 5.03 6.78 17.47
C GLN A 48 5.71 6.76 16.10
N ALA A 49 5.36 7.68 15.19
CA ALA A 49 5.99 7.81 13.87
C ALA A 49 7.53 7.95 13.98
N ASN A 50 8.02 8.84 14.85
CA ASN A 50 9.46 9.02 15.07
C ASN A 50 10.22 7.73 15.47
N LEU A 51 9.53 6.76 16.08
CA LEU A 51 10.10 5.46 16.42
C LEU A 51 9.92 4.45 15.28
N ILE A 52 8.73 4.44 14.68
CA ILE A 52 8.34 3.51 13.61
C ILE A 52 9.18 3.74 12.34
N ASP A 53 9.46 5.00 12.00
CA ASP A 53 10.25 5.40 10.82
C ASP A 53 11.69 4.84 10.87
N LEU A 54 12.18 4.47 12.06
CA LEU A 54 13.49 3.85 12.26
C LEU A 54 13.46 2.32 12.11
N THR A 55 12.31 1.74 11.75
CA THR A 55 12.09 0.30 11.65
C THR A 55 11.59 -0.09 10.26
N GLY A 56 11.60 -1.40 9.95
CA GLY A 56 11.00 -1.92 8.72
C GLY A 56 9.49 -1.71 8.58
N ILE A 57 8.78 -1.27 9.64
CA ILE A 57 7.35 -0.96 9.57
C ILE A 57 7.06 0.25 8.67
N LEU A 58 8.04 1.15 8.49
CA LEU A 58 7.96 2.29 7.58
C LEU A 58 7.46 1.92 6.18
N GLU A 59 7.84 0.75 5.69
CA GLU A 59 7.46 0.27 4.35
C GLU A 59 5.97 -0.14 4.24
N TYR A 60 5.25 -0.28 5.35
CA TYR A 60 3.92 -0.91 5.40
C TYR A 60 2.83 -0.01 6.00
N TYR A 61 3.15 1.25 6.35
CA TYR A 61 2.15 2.20 6.78
C TYR A 61 1.81 3.20 5.67
N PHE A 62 0.55 3.63 5.61
CA PHE A 62 0.08 4.67 4.69
C PHE A 62 -0.30 5.93 5.45
N VAL A 63 -0.24 7.07 4.76
CA VAL A 63 -0.70 8.37 5.27
C VAL A 63 -2.08 8.66 4.70
N ARG A 64 -3.05 8.91 5.58
CA ARG A 64 -4.39 9.41 5.22
C ARG A 64 -4.43 10.92 5.43
N GLY A 65 -4.98 11.61 4.44
CA GLY A 65 -5.01 13.06 4.41
C GLY A 65 -3.67 13.66 4.00
N GLY A 66 -3.71 14.91 3.51
CA GLY A 66 -2.51 15.63 3.08
C GLY A 66 -1.63 16.05 4.25
N ARG A 67 -0.52 16.70 3.93
CA ARG A 67 0.25 17.41 4.96
C ARG A 67 -0.49 18.68 5.36
N ASP A 68 -0.52 18.96 6.66
CA ASP A 68 -0.94 20.26 7.14
C ASP A 68 0.04 21.36 6.62
N PRO A 69 -0.29 22.66 6.75
CA PRO A 69 0.58 23.75 6.30
C PRO A 69 1.98 23.75 6.95
N LYS A 70 2.19 22.97 8.01
CA LYS A 70 3.48 22.81 8.70
C LYS A 70 4.21 21.52 8.28
N GLY A 71 3.68 20.79 7.30
CA GLY A 71 4.29 19.59 6.73
C GLY A 71 3.97 18.30 7.49
N LYS A 72 3.08 18.30 8.48
CA LYS A 72 2.75 17.11 9.28
C LYS A 72 1.67 16.27 8.60
N ALA A 73 1.87 14.95 8.54
CA ALA A 73 0.85 14.02 8.09
C ALA A 73 -0.39 14.11 9.00
N THR A 74 -1.59 14.09 8.41
CA THR A 74 -2.83 14.24 9.18
C THR A 74 -3.14 13.01 10.03
N ALA A 75 -2.88 11.81 9.49
CA ALA A 75 -2.91 10.55 10.25
C ALA A 75 -2.08 9.46 9.53
N ARG A 76 -1.43 8.57 10.29
CA ARG A 76 -0.64 7.44 9.78
C ARG A 76 -1.22 6.13 10.26
N TYR A 77 -1.20 5.14 9.37
CA TYR A 77 -1.86 3.86 9.61
C TYR A 77 -0.99 2.72 9.15
N VAL A 78 -0.66 1.80 10.05
CA VAL A 78 -0.18 0.49 9.60
C VAL A 78 -1.34 -0.19 8.88
N VAL A 79 -1.14 -0.53 7.61
CA VAL A 79 -2.15 -1.21 6.79
C VAL A 79 -1.91 -2.71 6.88
N PHE A 80 -2.93 -3.47 7.22
CA PHE A 80 -2.84 -4.92 7.27
C PHE A 80 -3.19 -5.54 5.90
N GLY A 81 -3.40 -6.86 5.85
CA GLY A 81 -3.85 -7.50 4.62
C GLY A 81 -2.77 -7.56 3.53
N LEU A 82 -3.20 -7.78 2.29
CA LEU A 82 -2.32 -7.67 1.11
C LEU A 82 -2.17 -6.22 0.63
N ALA A 83 -3.04 -5.32 1.08
CA ALA A 83 -3.04 -3.90 0.71
C ALA A 83 -1.70 -3.23 1.02
N SER A 84 -1.03 -3.61 2.11
CA SER A 84 0.30 -3.07 2.48
C SER A 84 1.46 -3.53 1.60
N LEU A 85 1.21 -4.41 0.63
CA LEU A 85 2.22 -4.88 -0.33
C LEU A 85 2.10 -4.19 -1.70
N VAL A 86 1.21 -3.20 -1.84
CA VAL A 86 1.05 -2.39 -3.05
C VAL A 86 2.19 -1.38 -3.11
N ASN A 87 3.07 -1.55 -4.10
CA ASN A 87 4.26 -0.71 -4.26
C ASN A 87 3.95 0.67 -4.83
N HIS A 88 4.94 1.56 -4.71
CA HIS A 88 4.91 2.86 -5.34
C HIS A 88 5.08 2.78 -6.86
N SER A 89 4.33 3.60 -7.61
CA SER A 89 4.64 4.00 -8.98
C SER A 89 4.26 5.48 -9.22
N LEU A 90 4.98 6.13 -10.12
CA LEU A 90 4.64 7.44 -10.69
C LEU A 90 3.45 7.39 -11.66
N ASN A 91 3.16 6.22 -12.25
CA ASN A 91 2.00 5.97 -13.12
C ASN A 91 1.19 4.79 -12.55
N PRO A 92 0.54 4.98 -11.38
CA PRO A 92 -0.13 3.90 -10.69
C PRO A 92 -1.38 3.43 -11.45
N ASN A 93 -1.78 2.18 -11.21
CA ASN A 93 -3.04 1.61 -11.72
C ASN A 93 -4.10 1.41 -10.63
N ALA A 94 -3.77 1.73 -9.37
CA ALA A 94 -4.71 1.72 -8.24
C ALA A 94 -4.49 2.91 -7.29
N LYS A 95 -5.48 3.14 -6.42
CA LYS A 95 -5.43 4.14 -5.35
C LYS A 95 -5.96 3.58 -4.05
N THR A 96 -5.49 4.15 -2.93
CA THR A 96 -6.09 3.90 -1.61
C THR A 96 -7.32 4.80 -1.40
N VAL A 97 -8.45 4.19 -1.03
CA VAL A 97 -9.67 4.84 -0.55
C VAL A 97 -9.89 4.48 0.91
N TRP A 98 -10.16 5.48 1.74
CA TRP A 98 -10.31 5.31 3.19
C TRP A 98 -11.78 5.35 3.60
N ALA A 99 -12.16 4.55 4.59
CA ALA A 99 -13.48 4.57 5.21
C ALA A 99 -13.33 4.41 6.74
N ASP A 100 -14.17 5.13 7.48
CA ASP A 100 -14.31 4.94 8.93
C ASP A 100 -15.57 4.14 9.21
N GLU A 101 -15.43 3.06 9.94
CA GLU A 101 -16.53 2.18 10.36
C GLU A 101 -16.51 2.00 11.88
N ASP A 102 -17.55 1.38 12.43
CA ASP A 102 -17.63 1.07 13.87
C ASP A 102 -16.44 0.22 14.36
N SER A 103 -15.81 -0.53 13.45
CA SER A 103 -14.62 -1.37 13.73
C SER A 103 -13.29 -0.62 13.58
N GLY A 104 -13.31 0.68 13.27
CA GLY A 104 -12.13 1.52 13.03
C GLY A 104 -11.94 1.91 11.57
N ALA A 105 -10.76 2.43 11.26
CA ALA A 105 -10.40 2.88 9.91
C ALA A 105 -9.99 1.72 9.00
N TRP A 106 -10.48 1.74 7.77
CA TRP A 106 -10.20 0.76 6.72
C TRP A 106 -9.58 1.41 5.49
N ALA A 107 -8.61 0.72 4.89
CA ALA A 107 -8.00 1.08 3.62
C ALA A 107 -8.47 0.12 2.53
N SER A 108 -8.96 0.66 1.42
CA SER A 108 -9.37 -0.10 0.23
C SER A 108 -8.48 0.26 -0.94
N ILE A 109 -7.89 -0.74 -1.59
CA ILE A 109 -7.18 -0.56 -2.86
C ILE A 109 -8.20 -0.69 -3.98
N VAL A 110 -8.36 0.38 -4.76
CA VAL A 110 -9.34 0.47 -5.84
C VAL A 110 -8.62 0.73 -7.15
N ALA A 111 -8.94 -0.06 -8.19
CA ALA A 111 -8.40 0.12 -9.53
C ALA A 111 -8.79 1.50 -10.09
N ILE A 112 -7.85 2.22 -10.69
CA ILE A 112 -8.13 3.46 -11.44
C ILE A 112 -8.06 3.26 -12.95
N ASP A 113 -7.44 2.17 -13.39
CA ASP A 113 -7.37 1.70 -14.77
C ASP A 113 -7.72 0.21 -14.84
N ASP A 114 -7.91 -0.31 -16.05
CA ASP A 114 -8.01 -1.76 -16.26
C ASP A 114 -6.68 -2.45 -15.94
N ILE A 115 -6.71 -3.48 -15.09
CA ILE A 115 -5.54 -4.26 -14.67
C ILE A 115 -5.67 -5.67 -15.22
N LYS A 116 -4.64 -6.18 -15.90
CA LYS A 116 -4.63 -7.52 -16.48
C LYS A 116 -4.03 -8.53 -15.51
N VAL A 117 -4.33 -9.81 -15.75
CA VAL A 117 -3.64 -10.91 -15.08
C VAL A 117 -2.13 -10.76 -15.29
N GLY A 118 -1.37 -10.78 -14.20
CA GLY A 118 0.08 -10.64 -14.21
C GLY A 118 0.60 -9.23 -13.98
N ASP A 119 -0.26 -8.20 -14.02
CA ASP A 119 0.15 -6.82 -13.76
C ASP A 119 0.47 -6.62 -12.26
N GLU A 120 1.50 -5.81 -11.97
CA GLU A 120 1.75 -5.32 -10.62
C GLU A 120 0.69 -4.28 -10.26
N ILE A 121 0.08 -4.42 -9.09
CA ILE A 121 -0.84 -3.42 -8.55
C ILE A 121 0.00 -2.39 -7.81
N THR A 122 -0.10 -1.13 -8.22
CA THR A 122 0.73 -0.03 -7.71
C THR A 122 -0.11 1.20 -7.36
N GLN A 123 0.42 2.04 -6.47
CA GLN A 123 -0.20 3.30 -6.07
C GLN A 123 0.84 4.42 -5.94
N THR A 124 0.40 5.67 -5.81
CA THR A 124 1.31 6.77 -5.43
C THR A 124 1.45 6.84 -3.92
N TYR A 125 2.69 6.79 -3.42
CA TYR A 125 2.97 6.98 -1.99
C TYR A 125 2.90 8.47 -1.65
N THR A 126 2.23 8.79 -0.55
CA THR A 126 2.09 10.16 -0.03
C THR A 126 3.11 10.50 1.07
N ASN A 127 3.87 9.50 1.52
CA ASN A 127 4.86 9.59 2.59
C ASN A 127 6.31 9.46 2.08
N LEU A 128 6.58 9.75 0.81
CA LEU A 128 7.93 9.58 0.23
C LEU A 128 9.03 10.33 1.01
N SER A 129 8.72 11.47 1.64
CA SER A 129 9.73 12.20 2.41
C SER A 129 10.08 11.57 3.75
N ASP A 130 9.30 10.60 4.21
CA ASP A 130 9.50 9.91 5.49
C ASP A 130 10.54 8.79 5.31
N TYR A 131 10.83 8.40 4.06
CA TYR A 131 11.88 7.45 3.72
C TYR A 131 13.29 8.07 3.79
N PRO A 132 14.29 7.29 4.22
CA PRO A 132 15.69 7.71 4.12
C PRO A 132 16.05 8.09 2.68
N LYS A 133 16.84 9.16 2.50
CA LYS A 133 17.32 9.63 1.18
C LYS A 133 18.18 8.59 0.43
N THR A 134 18.58 7.52 1.10
CA THR A 134 19.32 6.39 0.51
C THR A 134 18.42 5.41 -0.24
N ILE A 135 17.09 5.49 -0.05
CA ILE A 135 16.13 4.65 -0.77
C ILE A 135 15.92 5.22 -2.17
N ASN A 136 16.11 4.35 -3.17
CA ASN A 136 15.79 4.64 -4.56
C ASN A 136 14.53 3.85 -4.93
N PHE A 137 13.41 4.55 -5.09
CA PHE A 137 12.18 3.94 -5.60
C PHE A 137 12.39 3.49 -7.04
N VAL A 138 12.04 2.23 -7.31
CA VAL A 138 12.17 1.61 -8.63
C VAL A 138 10.77 1.49 -9.22
N GLU A 139 10.60 1.92 -10.47
CA GLU A 139 9.39 1.71 -11.28
C GLU A 139 9.30 0.29 -11.85
#